data_AF-A0A914Y103-F1
#
_entry.id   AF-A0A914Y103-F1
#
_cell.length_a   1.000
_cell.length_b   1.000
_cell.length_c   1.000
_cell.angle_alpha   90.00
_cell.angle_beta   90.00
_cell.angle_gamma   90.00
#
_symmetry.space_group_name_H-M   'P 1'
#
loop_
_entity.id
_entity.type
_entity.pdbx_description
1 polymer ?
#
loop_
_entity_poly.entity_id
_entity_poly.type
_entity_poly.pdbx_seq_one_letter_code
_entity_poly.pdbx_strand_id
1 'polypeptide(L)' 'MDGTKHKITFTMPNDNTLDEHHDRYQIEGDNQELYHYTREGDYLVQTMSNKGVTAKRWHKLVQEKK' A
#
# COMPACT_ATOMS: atom_id res chain seq x y z
N MET A 1 -2.84 -3.10 10.60
CA MET A 1 -2.97 -4.51 11.00
C MET A 1 -4.15 -4.61 11.95
N ASP A 2 -5.27 -5.06 11.42
CA ASP A 2 -6.60 -5.14 12.05
C ASP A 2 -6.90 -6.55 12.61
N GLY A 3 -5.94 -7.48 12.54
CA GLY A 3 -6.07 -8.83 13.09
C GLY A 3 -6.97 -9.76 12.28
N THR A 4 -7.45 -9.33 11.12
CA THR A 4 -8.29 -10.15 10.23
C THR A 4 -7.47 -10.78 9.11
N LYS A 5 -8.00 -11.84 8.48
CA LYS A 5 -7.33 -12.52 7.36
C LYS A 5 -7.62 -11.80 6.06
N HIS A 6 -6.58 -11.40 5.35
CA HIS A 6 -6.68 -10.71 4.06
C HIS A 6 -6.00 -11.55 2.99
N LYS A 7 -6.56 -11.56 1.78
CA LYS A 7 -5.84 -11.95 0.58
C LYS A 7 -5.13 -10.71 0.06
N ILE A 8 -3.80 -10.74 0.07
CA ILE A 8 -2.99 -9.61 -0.35
C ILE A 8 -2.39 -9.92 -1.71
N THR A 9 -2.57 -9.02 -2.68
CA THR A 9 -1.99 -9.13 -4.01
C THR A 9 -1.10 -7.93 -4.29
N PHE A 10 0.16 -8.20 -4.66
CA PHE A 10 1.11 -7.19 -5.08
C PHE A 10 1.26 -7.22 -6.60
N THR A 11 1.17 -6.05 -7.23
CA THR A 11 1.36 -5.89 -8.67
C THR A 11 2.31 -4.73 -8.95
N MET A 12 3.28 -4.95 -9.83
CA MET A 12 4.15 -3.89 -10.34
C MET A 12 3.72 -3.53 -11.76
N PRO A 13 2.84 -2.52 -11.95
CA PRO A 13 2.45 -2.09 -13.28
C PRO A 13 3.61 -1.45 -14.06
N ASN A 14 4.64 -0.95 -13.38
CA ASN A 14 5.88 -0.44 -13.97
C ASN A 14 7.02 -0.47 -12.93
N ASP A 15 8.24 -0.13 -13.34
CA ASP A 15 9.45 -0.21 -12.49
C ASP A 15 9.45 0.71 -11.26
N ASN A 16 8.57 1.72 -11.22
CA ASN A 16 8.53 2.75 -10.19
C ASN A 16 7.21 2.78 -9.40
N THR A 17 6.29 1.85 -9.68
CA THR A 17 4.98 1.79 -9.03
C THR A 17 4.74 0.36 -8.54
N LEU A 18 4.40 0.24 -7.27
CA LEU A 18 3.94 -0.99 -6.66
C LEU A 18 2.54 -0.77 -6.10
N ASP A 19 1.61 -1.62 -6.51
CA ASP A 19 0.25 -1.61 -6.02
C ASP A 19 0.05 -2.81 -5.10
N GLU A 20 -0.58 -2.56 -3.96
CA GLU A 20 -0.93 -3.56 -2.97
C GLU A 20 -2.44 -3.50 -2.75
N HIS A 21 -3.10 -4.62 -3.05
CA HIS A 21 -4.55 -4.78 -2.95
C HIS A 21 -4.87 -5.74 -1.81
N HIS A 22 -5.76 -5.31 -0.90
CA HIS A 22 -6.21 -6.11 0.24
C HIS A 22 -7.68 -6.50 0.07
N ASP A 23 -7.95 -7.79 -0.12
CA ASP A 23 -9.30 -8.35 -0.09
C ASP A 23 -9.53 -9.03 1.27
N ARG A 24 -10.43 -8.47 2.09
CA ARG A 24 -10.76 -9.03 3.42
C ARG A 24 -11.69 -10.23 3.26
N TYR A 25 -11.31 -11.39 3.79
CA TYR A 25 -12.08 -12.63 3.60
C TYR A 25 -13.46 -12.67 4.27
N GLN A 26 -13.75 -11.74 5.20
CA GLN A 26 -14.92 -11.85 6.09
C GLN A 26 -16.07 -10.89 5.80
N ILE A 27 -15.93 -9.96 4.85
CA ILE A 27 -16.98 -8.96 4.61
C ILE A 27 -17.24 -8.84 3.11
N GLU A 28 -18.31 -9.48 2.64
CA GLU A 28 -18.83 -9.25 1.29
C GLU A 28 -19.27 -7.78 1.17
N GLY A 29 -18.57 -7.01 0.33
CA GLY A 29 -18.88 -5.62 0.02
C GLY A 29 -18.09 -4.55 0.80
N ASP A 30 -17.13 -4.93 1.66
CA ASP A 30 -16.35 -3.94 2.41
C ASP A 30 -14.98 -3.65 1.79
N ASN A 31 -14.90 -2.43 1.27
CA ASN A 31 -13.73 -1.57 1.07
C ASN A 31 -12.44 -2.30 0.67
N GLN A 32 -12.27 -2.48 -0.64
CA GLN A 32 -10.96 -2.69 -1.25
C GLN A 32 -10.02 -1.58 -0.78
N GLU A 33 -9.13 -1.88 0.17
CA GLU A 33 -8.07 -0.97 0.55
C GLU A 33 -6.98 -1.08 -0.50
N LEU A 34 -6.82 0.01 -1.25
CA LEU A 34 -5.82 0.14 -2.28
C LEU A 34 -4.66 0.97 -1.73
N TYR A 35 -3.47 0.36 -1.72
CA TYR A 35 -2.24 1.04 -1.38
C TYR A 35 -1.36 1.17 -2.62
N HIS A 36 -0.95 2.40 -2.92
CA HIS A 36 -0.06 2.71 -4.03
C HIS A 36 1.29 3.18 -3.51
N TYR A 37 2.36 2.56 -3.96
CA TYR A 37 3.72 2.92 -3.59
C TYR A 37 4.45 3.50 -4.78
N THR A 38 5.04 4.68 -4.59
CA THR A 38 5.91 5.33 -5.56
C THR A 38 7.22 5.74 -4.91
N ARG A 39 8.29 5.84 -5.70
CA ARG A 39 9.57 6.33 -5.22
C ARG A 39 9.74 7.81 -5.54
N GLU A 40 9.99 8.62 -4.52
CA GLU A 40 10.27 10.05 -4.64
C GLU A 40 11.61 10.36 -3.95
N GLY A 41 12.69 10.40 -4.72
CA GLY A 41 14.05 10.56 -4.20
C GLY A 41 14.44 9.43 -3.24
N ASP A 42 14.77 9.80 -2.01
CA ASP A 42 15.13 8.88 -0.92
C ASP A 42 13.92 8.36 -0.12
N TYR A 43 12.70 8.64 -0.57
CA TYR A 43 11.48 8.23 0.12
C TYR A 43 10.67 7.24 -0.71
N LEU A 44 10.13 6.23 -0.04
CA LEU A 44 9.01 5.44 -0.53
C LEU A 44 7.73 6.09 -0.04
N VAL A 45 6.88 6.52 -0.98
CA VAL A 45 5.63 7.21 -0.70
C VAL A 45 4.48 6.22 -0.85
N GLN A 46 3.84 5.89 0.27
CA GLN A 46 2.65 5.05 0.32
C GLN A 46 1.41 5.95 0.32
N THR A 47 0.61 5.89 -0.75
CA THR A 47 -0.68 6.55 -0.89
C THR A 47 -1.79 5.55 -0.58
N MET A 48 -2.71 5.94 0.30
CA MET A 48 -3.81 5.12 0.77
C MET A 48 -5.11 5.88 0.47
N SER A 49 -6.07 5.24 -0.19
CA SER A 49 -7.37 5.85 -0.50
C SER A 49 -8.50 4.99 0.06
N ASN A 50 -9.43 5.61 0.77
CA ASN A 50 -10.64 4.94 1.24
C ASN A 50 -11.80 5.93 1.28
N LYS A 51 -12.93 5.60 0.63
CA LYS A 51 -14.16 6.42 0.60
C LYS A 51 -13.91 7.91 0.24
N GLY A 52 -12.99 8.17 -0.68
CA GLY A 52 -12.65 9.53 -1.15
C GLY A 52 -11.69 10.31 -0.26
N VAL A 53 -11.25 9.73 0.87
CA VAL A 53 -10.18 10.29 1.70
C VAL A 53 -8.85 9.68 1.27
N THR A 54 -7.90 10.54 0.91
CA THR A 54 -6.53 10.13 0.55
C THR A 54 -5.56 10.52 1.65
N ALA A 55 -4.77 9.57 2.11
CA ALA A 55 -3.67 9.78 3.04
C ALA A 55 -2.34 9.35 2.39
N LYS A 56 -1.24 10.01 2.76
CA LYS A 56 0.10 9.65 2.31
C LYS A 56 1.02 9.40 3.50
N ARG A 57 1.91 8.42 3.37
CA ARG A 57 2.96 8.10 4.34
C ARG A 57 4.31 8.05 3.63
N TRP A 58 5.29 8.77 4.16
CA TRP A 58 6.64 8.84 3.62
C TRP A 58 7.56 7.96 4.46
N HIS A 59 8.16 6.96 3.83
CA HIS A 59 9.12 6.07 4.45
C HIS A 59 10.51 6.43 3.94
N LYS A 60 11.39 6.93 4.82
CA LYS A 60 12.76 7.30 4.45
C LYS A 60 13.59 6.05 4.26
N LEU A 61 14.34 5.97 3.17
CA LEU A 61 15.33 4.91 2.97
C LEU A 61 16.37 4.98 4.10
N VAL A 62 16.46 3.92 4.90
CA VAL A 62 17.52 3.73 5.86
C VAL A 62 18.51 2.77 5.23
N GLN A 63 19.70 3.27 4.88
CA GLN A 63 20.79 2.40 4.47
C GLN A 63 21.32 1.70 5.72
N GLU A 64 21.10 0.39 5.83
CA GLU A 64 21.81 -0.41 6.83
C GLU A 64 23.29 -0.42 6.45
N LYS A 65 24.14 0.16 7.31
CA LYS A 65 25.59 0.03 7.17
C LYS A 65 25.93 -1.44 7.43
N LYS A 66 26.32 -2.14 6.37
CA LYS A 66 26.95 -3.47 6.45
C LYS A 66 28.26 -3.42 7.22
#